data_AF-E4Y6U5-F1
#
_entry.id   AF-E4Y6U5-F1
#
_cell.length_a   1.000
_cell.length_b   1.000
_cell.length_c   1.000
_cell.angle_alpha   90.00
_cell.angle_beta   90.00
_cell.angle_gamma   90.00
#
_symmetry.space_group_name_H-M   'P 1'
#
loop_
_entity.id
_entity.type
_entity.pdbx_description
1 polymer ?
#
loop_
_entity_poly.entity_id
_entity_poly.type
_entity_poly.pdbx_seq_one_letter_code
_entity_poly.pdbx_strand_id
1 'polypeptide(L)'
;MPIFCDFEQVERCVPSRNSELHPRKIKLSGVPRRRFYRSSLFPSQLIYCVYRGLLAAYFVAWFIVQIVSKALEGEQPKHFIYLTTWAETALNLHLIASFFTCLYGYLNETIDNSDNPSSTSSEIDLGNEKSNDKLLSATGRAGQIYSAHEDEPDKLLWFHKLSWVLYSFALDVGLSVTIAFWALLRTEFDAFSWHCHLVNSVGLILDLIVSDVPIRLLHFTWTWSFGLSYILMTWLLHKYSSLPYIYEGVLDWGDYRVITLFVVFGVCFALVPGCHIFAHWFQRGRNAILTRRYQKLTNSSPDISDSDGFGNTPLKNLDLEAPKTVAQPSCRSPQKKQRGRTVSGNYAKLENLPYSDDM
;
A
#
# COMPACT_ATOMS: atom_id res chain seq x y z
N MET A 1 -25.28 -8.82 -0.09
CA MET A 1 -24.08 -8.24 -0.74
C MET A 1 -22.88 -8.38 0.19
N PRO A 2 -21.99 -9.36 -0.02
CA PRO A 2 -20.67 -9.34 0.60
C PRO A 2 -19.71 -8.52 -0.29
N ILE A 3 -19.51 -7.24 0.03
CA ILE A 3 -18.40 -6.45 -0.54
C ILE A 3 -17.31 -6.41 0.53
N PHE A 4 -16.70 -7.56 0.76
CA PHE A 4 -15.52 -7.68 1.61
C PHE A 4 -14.35 -8.04 0.70
N CYS A 5 -13.43 -7.09 0.50
CA CYS A 5 -12.10 -7.46 0.04
C CYS A 5 -11.47 -8.36 1.11
N ASP A 6 -10.79 -9.44 0.70
CA ASP A 6 -10.01 -10.28 1.59
C ASP A 6 -8.86 -9.47 2.21
N PHE A 7 -9.15 -8.87 3.36
CA PHE A 7 -8.22 -8.10 4.18
C PHE A 7 -7.52 -8.97 5.23
N GLU A 8 -7.53 -10.30 5.05
CA GLU A 8 -6.80 -11.27 5.87
C GLU A 8 -5.27 -10.98 5.93
N GLN A 9 -4.75 -10.17 4.99
CA GLN A 9 -3.37 -9.70 5.00
C GLN A 9 -3.11 -8.37 5.75
N VAL A 10 -4.09 -7.79 6.44
CA VAL A 10 -3.83 -6.65 7.35
C VAL A 10 -3.05 -7.10 8.59
N GLU A 11 -3.23 -8.34 9.03
CA GLU A 11 -2.75 -8.83 10.33
C GLU A 11 -1.25 -9.13 10.43
N ARG A 12 -0.49 -9.07 9.32
CA ARG A 12 0.98 -9.25 9.33
C ARG A 12 1.79 -7.96 9.10
N CYS A 13 1.17 -6.79 9.26
CA CYS A 13 1.82 -5.48 9.11
C CYS A 13 2.05 -4.68 10.41
N VAL A 14 2.19 -5.36 11.56
CA VAL A 14 3.07 -4.85 12.61
C VAL A 14 4.48 -5.33 12.29
N PRO A 15 5.37 -4.51 11.69
CA PRO A 15 6.74 -4.94 11.48
C PRO A 15 7.39 -5.21 12.84
N SER A 16 7.91 -6.43 13.00
CA SER A 16 9.00 -6.69 13.95
C SER A 16 10.03 -5.56 13.86
N ARG A 17 10.60 -5.17 15.00
CA ARG A 17 11.45 -3.98 15.23
C ARG A 17 12.82 -4.04 14.53
N ASN A 18 12.89 -4.68 13.36
CA ASN A 18 13.87 -4.40 12.32
C ASN A 18 13.87 -2.89 12.06
N SER A 19 14.98 -2.23 12.35
CA SER A 19 15.07 -0.76 12.27
C SER A 19 14.64 -0.27 10.89
N GLU A 20 13.79 0.76 10.86
CA GLU A 20 13.33 1.37 9.59
C GLU A 20 14.48 2.05 8.84
N LEU A 21 15.55 2.37 9.58
CA LEU A 21 16.85 2.85 9.13
C LEU A 21 17.83 1.73 8.71
N HIS A 22 17.43 0.45 8.74
CA HIS A 22 18.30 -0.65 8.33
C HIS A 22 18.66 -0.54 6.83
N PRO A 23 19.95 -0.51 6.42
CA PRO A 23 20.35 -0.18 5.04
C PRO A 23 19.64 -0.97 3.93
N ARG A 24 19.30 -2.24 4.17
CA ARG A 24 18.49 -3.07 3.25
C ARG A 24 17.14 -2.41 2.84
N LYS A 25 16.58 -1.49 3.64
CA LYS A 25 15.32 -0.79 3.35
C LYS A 25 15.42 0.20 2.18
N ILE A 26 16.63 0.63 1.78
CA ILE A 26 16.86 1.43 0.56
C ILE A 26 16.50 0.66 -0.73
N LYS A 27 16.48 -0.68 -0.68
CA LYS A 27 16.17 -1.52 -1.84
C LYS A 27 14.69 -1.47 -2.19
N LEU A 28 14.40 -1.24 -3.47
CA LEU A 28 13.05 -1.26 -4.06
C LEU A 28 12.52 -2.71 -4.21
N SER A 29 12.35 -3.40 -3.08
CA SER A 29 11.87 -4.80 -2.99
C SER A 29 11.25 -5.10 -1.61
N GLY A 30 10.55 -6.24 -1.47
CA GLY A 30 9.92 -6.64 -0.19
C GLY A 30 8.66 -5.84 0.12
N VAL A 31 7.79 -5.67 -0.89
CA VAL A 31 6.45 -5.08 -0.82
C VAL A 31 5.58 -5.82 -1.85
N PRO A 32 4.33 -6.21 -1.53
CA PRO A 32 3.42 -6.80 -2.52
C PRO A 32 3.08 -5.83 -3.66
N ARG A 33 3.05 -6.30 -4.92
CA ARG A 33 2.73 -5.49 -6.12
C ARG A 33 1.42 -4.72 -5.97
N ARG A 34 0.38 -5.35 -5.41
CA ARG A 34 -0.95 -4.77 -5.22
C ARG A 34 -0.96 -3.40 -4.53
N ARG A 35 0.00 -3.09 -3.64
CA ARG A 35 0.09 -1.76 -3.00
C ARG A 35 0.35 -0.60 -3.96
N PHE A 36 0.81 -0.89 -5.17
CA PHE A 36 1.08 0.14 -6.20
C PHE A 36 -0.13 0.44 -7.08
N TYR A 37 -1.12 -0.45 -7.13
CA TYR A 37 -2.29 -0.31 -8.00
C TYR A 37 -3.64 -0.36 -7.29
N ARG A 38 -3.73 -0.88 -6.06
CA ARG A 38 -4.93 -0.83 -5.19
C ARG A 38 -4.88 0.34 -4.19
N SER A 39 -6.04 0.66 -3.62
CA SER A 39 -6.19 1.61 -2.50
C SER A 39 -7.13 1.02 -1.44
N SER A 40 -6.69 1.06 -0.19
CA SER A 40 -7.46 0.68 1.00
C SER A 40 -8.66 1.58 1.30
N LEU A 41 -8.80 2.73 0.61
CA LEU A 41 -9.96 3.62 0.71
C LEU A 41 -11.02 3.38 -0.39
N PHE A 42 -10.66 2.69 -1.48
CA PHE A 42 -11.55 2.47 -2.61
C PHE A 42 -12.00 1.00 -2.69
N PRO A 43 -13.31 0.71 -2.57
CA PRO A 43 -13.80 -0.68 -2.60
C PRO A 43 -13.72 -1.31 -4.01
N SER A 44 -13.62 -0.50 -5.06
CA SER A 44 -13.55 -0.95 -6.45
C SER A 44 -12.28 -0.44 -7.14
N GLN A 45 -11.55 -1.38 -7.75
CA GLN A 45 -10.35 -1.09 -8.54
C GLN A 45 -10.65 -0.19 -9.75
N LEU A 46 -11.82 -0.35 -10.38
CA LEU A 46 -12.25 0.51 -11.49
C LEU A 46 -12.40 1.97 -11.04
N ILE A 47 -13.07 2.21 -9.90
CA ILE A 47 -13.28 3.57 -9.38
C ILE A 47 -11.94 4.22 -9.03
N TYR A 48 -11.01 3.46 -8.43
CA TYR A 48 -9.67 3.96 -8.14
C TYR A 48 -8.86 4.26 -9.42
N CYS A 49 -8.97 3.41 -10.45
CA CYS A 49 -8.33 3.65 -11.74
C CYS A 49 -8.87 4.89 -12.45
N VAL A 50 -10.19 5.13 -12.40
CA VAL A 50 -10.82 6.36 -12.91
C VAL A 50 -10.33 7.59 -12.14
N TYR A 51 -10.29 7.52 -10.80
CA TYR A 51 -9.71 8.60 -9.97
C TYR A 51 -8.26 8.92 -10.37
N ARG A 52 -7.40 7.90 -10.52
CA ARG A 52 -6.01 8.08 -10.96
C ARG A 52 -5.92 8.72 -12.34
N GLY A 53 -6.77 8.31 -13.28
CA GLY A 53 -6.81 8.88 -14.63
C GLY A 53 -7.24 10.34 -14.65
N LEU A 54 -8.29 10.69 -13.92
CA LEU A 54 -8.77 12.08 -13.81
C LEU A 54 -7.74 12.98 -13.13
N LEU A 55 -7.09 12.50 -12.07
CA LEU A 55 -6.04 13.26 -11.36
C LEU A 55 -4.83 13.51 -12.26
N ALA A 56 -4.36 12.49 -13.00
CA ALA A 56 -3.27 12.65 -13.95
C ALA A 56 -3.64 13.60 -15.10
N ALA A 57 -4.84 13.45 -15.68
CA ALA A 57 -5.32 14.33 -16.76
C ALA A 57 -5.42 15.80 -16.33
N TYR A 58 -5.89 16.08 -15.10
CA TYR A 58 -5.96 17.43 -14.56
C TYR A 58 -4.57 18.10 -14.45
N PHE A 59 -3.61 17.44 -13.81
CA PHE A 59 -2.26 18.02 -13.65
C PHE A 59 -1.51 18.14 -14.98
N VAL A 60 -1.68 17.17 -15.90
CA VAL A 60 -1.08 17.24 -17.24
C VAL A 60 -1.67 18.39 -18.06
N ALA A 61 -3.00 18.58 -18.01
CA ALA A 61 -3.66 19.68 -18.68
C ALA A 61 -3.17 21.04 -18.15
N TRP A 62 -3.02 21.19 -16.82
CA TRP A 62 -2.48 22.42 -16.24
C TRP A 62 -1.02 22.66 -16.61
N PHE A 63 -0.18 21.62 -16.59
CA PHE A 63 1.23 21.72 -16.97
C PHE A 63 1.39 22.10 -18.46
N ILE A 64 0.51 21.63 -19.34
CA ILE A 64 0.45 22.09 -20.74
C ILE A 64 0.05 23.56 -20.81
N VAL A 65 -1.00 23.99 -20.08
CA VAL A 65 -1.40 25.42 -20.02
C VAL A 65 -0.24 26.30 -19.55
N GLN A 66 0.46 25.89 -18.50
CA GLN A 66 1.61 26.59 -17.94
C GLN A 66 2.75 26.78 -18.97
N ILE A 67 3.15 25.70 -19.65
CA ILE A 67 4.19 25.74 -20.69
C ILE A 67 3.74 26.61 -21.87
N VAL A 68 2.48 26.52 -22.29
CA VAL A 68 1.94 27.31 -23.41
C VAL A 68 1.87 28.79 -23.05
N SER A 69 1.36 29.16 -21.89
CA SER A 69 1.34 30.56 -21.43
C SER A 69 2.76 31.15 -21.39
N LYS A 70 3.73 30.45 -20.79
CA LYS A 70 5.12 30.92 -20.77
C LYS A 70 5.81 30.90 -22.14
N ALA A 71 5.35 30.09 -23.09
CA ALA A 71 5.78 30.18 -24.48
C ALA A 71 5.22 31.42 -25.20
N LEU A 72 3.95 31.76 -24.98
CA LEU A 72 3.29 32.95 -25.55
C LEU A 72 3.89 34.26 -25.00
N GLU A 73 4.35 34.26 -23.75
CA GLU A 73 5.09 35.37 -23.13
C GLU A 73 6.56 35.47 -23.58
N GLY A 74 7.06 34.50 -24.36
CA GLY A 74 8.47 34.44 -24.80
C GLY A 74 9.46 34.00 -23.70
N GLU A 75 8.97 33.55 -22.54
CA GLU A 75 9.77 33.15 -21.39
C GLU A 75 10.13 31.65 -21.35
N GLN A 76 9.72 30.87 -22.37
CA GLN A 76 9.80 29.41 -22.37
C GLN A 76 11.15 28.81 -21.90
N PRO A 77 12.34 29.31 -22.33
CA PRO A 77 13.61 28.73 -21.89
C PRO A 77 13.87 28.96 -20.40
N LYS A 78 13.44 30.09 -19.85
CA LYS A 78 13.56 30.39 -18.41
C LYS A 78 12.63 29.51 -17.58
N HIS A 79 11.45 29.19 -18.09
CA HIS A 79 10.48 28.39 -17.34
C HIS A 79 11.06 27.04 -16.85
N PHE A 80 11.89 26.37 -17.65
CA PHE A 80 12.50 25.08 -17.29
C PHE A 80 13.70 25.16 -16.32
N ILE A 81 14.19 26.35 -15.97
CA ILE A 81 15.31 26.50 -15.01
C ILE A 81 14.85 26.53 -13.55
N TYR A 82 13.55 26.75 -13.31
CA TYR A 82 12.98 26.88 -11.98
C TYR A 82 12.72 25.53 -11.31
N LEU A 83 12.98 25.44 -10.01
CA LEU A 83 12.75 24.24 -9.20
C LEU A 83 11.27 23.85 -9.18
N THR A 84 10.35 24.82 -9.28
CA THR A 84 8.90 24.59 -9.42
C THR A 84 8.59 23.70 -10.61
N THR A 85 9.11 24.02 -11.78
CA THR A 85 8.89 23.27 -13.02
C THR A 85 9.49 21.86 -12.94
N TRP A 86 10.63 21.70 -12.27
CA TRP A 86 11.21 20.38 -11.99
C TRP A 86 10.32 19.55 -11.06
N ALA A 87 9.78 20.15 -9.99
CA ALA A 87 8.86 19.49 -9.06
C ALA A 87 7.55 19.09 -9.73
N GLU A 88 6.99 19.96 -10.56
CA GLU A 88 5.79 19.70 -11.35
C GLU A 88 6.02 18.64 -12.43
N THR A 89 7.19 18.61 -13.05
CA THR A 89 7.58 17.53 -13.97
C THR A 89 7.62 16.18 -13.22
N ALA A 90 8.21 16.14 -12.02
CA ALA A 90 8.22 14.93 -11.20
C ALA A 90 6.81 14.50 -10.76
N LEU A 91 5.94 15.44 -10.39
CA LEU A 91 4.53 15.20 -10.07
C LEU A 91 3.77 14.61 -11.26
N ASN A 92 3.89 15.21 -12.45
CA ASN A 92 3.22 14.72 -13.65
C ASN A 92 3.70 13.32 -14.05
N LEU A 93 5.02 13.09 -14.06
CA LEU A 93 5.60 11.76 -14.32
C LEU A 93 5.10 10.72 -13.31
N HIS A 94 5.04 11.07 -12.01
CA HIS A 94 4.49 10.21 -10.97
C HIS A 94 3.01 9.88 -11.20
N LEU A 95 2.17 10.88 -11.47
CA LEU A 95 0.73 10.67 -11.68
C LEU A 95 0.44 9.83 -12.93
N ILE A 96 1.18 10.04 -14.01
CA ILE A 96 1.12 9.23 -15.23
C ILE A 96 1.56 7.78 -14.93
N ALA A 97 2.72 7.58 -14.32
CA ALA A 97 3.23 6.25 -13.97
C ALA A 97 2.28 5.52 -13.01
N SER A 98 1.67 6.25 -12.07
CA SER A 98 0.66 5.76 -11.15
C SER A 98 -0.63 5.34 -11.83
N PHE A 99 -1.14 6.13 -12.80
CA PHE A 99 -2.30 5.77 -13.59
C PHE A 99 -2.05 4.50 -14.40
N PHE A 100 -0.94 4.40 -15.13
CA PHE A 100 -0.63 3.19 -15.90
C PHE A 100 -0.36 1.97 -15.01
N THR A 101 0.22 2.15 -13.83
CA THR A 101 0.35 1.05 -12.83
C THR A 101 -1.01 0.60 -12.32
N CYS A 102 -1.94 1.54 -12.07
CA CYS A 102 -3.30 1.24 -11.64
C CYS A 102 -4.12 0.52 -12.74
N LEU A 103 -3.99 0.97 -13.98
CA LEU A 103 -4.60 0.37 -15.16
C LEU A 103 -4.07 -1.04 -15.43
N TYR A 104 -2.76 -1.27 -15.31
CA TYR A 104 -2.16 -2.60 -15.39
C TYR A 104 -2.77 -3.56 -14.36
N GLY A 105 -2.87 -3.12 -13.09
CA GLY A 105 -3.49 -3.92 -12.04
C GLY A 105 -4.97 -4.21 -12.31
N TYR A 106 -5.73 -3.23 -12.79
CA TYR A 106 -7.14 -3.40 -13.16
C TYR A 106 -7.33 -4.40 -14.31
N LEU A 107 -6.51 -4.31 -15.36
CA LEU A 107 -6.61 -5.20 -16.52
C LEU A 107 -6.26 -6.64 -16.15
N ASN A 108 -5.19 -6.86 -15.39
CA ASN A 108 -4.83 -8.19 -14.90
C ASN A 108 -5.97 -8.80 -14.05
N GLU A 109 -6.45 -8.08 -13.03
CA GLU A 109 -7.55 -8.56 -12.19
C GLU A 109 -8.83 -8.85 -13.01
N THR A 110 -9.08 -8.10 -14.09
CA THR A 110 -10.23 -8.36 -14.98
C THR A 110 -10.06 -9.64 -15.80
N ILE A 111 -8.83 -9.91 -16.28
CA ILE A 111 -8.49 -11.14 -17.02
C ILE A 111 -8.56 -12.35 -16.07
N ASP A 112 -7.96 -12.28 -14.89
CA ASP A 112 -7.95 -13.38 -13.91
C ASP A 112 -9.37 -13.80 -13.49
N ASN A 113 -10.29 -12.82 -13.36
CA ASN A 113 -11.72 -13.07 -13.09
C ASN A 113 -12.50 -13.58 -14.31
N SER A 114 -12.11 -13.19 -15.53
CA SER A 114 -12.67 -13.71 -16.78
C SER A 114 -12.32 -15.19 -16.98
N ASP A 115 -11.09 -15.56 -16.68
CA ASP A 115 -10.58 -16.93 -16.88
C ASP A 115 -11.04 -17.89 -15.76
N ASN A 116 -11.39 -17.37 -14.57
CA ASN A 116 -11.92 -18.14 -13.44
C ASN A 116 -13.28 -17.61 -12.92
N PRO A 117 -14.38 -17.73 -13.67
CA PRO A 117 -15.69 -17.19 -13.29
C PRO A 117 -16.41 -17.93 -12.14
N SER A 118 -15.81 -18.99 -11.59
CA SER A 118 -16.45 -19.96 -10.68
C SER A 118 -16.67 -19.49 -9.25
N SER A 119 -16.26 -18.27 -8.89
CA SER A 119 -16.42 -17.70 -7.54
C SER A 119 -17.66 -16.80 -7.37
N THR A 120 -18.34 -16.40 -8.45
CA THR A 120 -19.44 -15.42 -8.39
C THR A 120 -20.66 -15.81 -9.24
N SER A 121 -21.10 -17.07 -9.15
CA SER A 121 -22.45 -17.45 -9.59
C SER A 121 -23.17 -18.25 -8.51
N SER A 122 -24.00 -17.55 -7.73
CA SER A 122 -25.01 -18.19 -6.88
C SER A 122 -26.20 -18.58 -7.75
N GLU A 123 -26.06 -19.64 -8.55
CA GLU A 123 -27.23 -20.28 -9.17
C GLU A 123 -28.10 -20.94 -8.08
N ILE A 124 -29.39 -20.64 -8.15
CA ILE A 124 -30.40 -21.16 -7.24
C ILE A 124 -30.72 -22.60 -7.65
N ASP A 125 -30.04 -23.57 -7.04
CA ASP A 125 -30.30 -25.00 -7.27
C ASP A 125 -31.53 -25.46 -6.48
N LEU A 126 -32.70 -25.39 -7.12
CA LEU A 126 -33.94 -26.01 -6.65
C LEU A 126 -33.90 -27.53 -6.91
N GLY A 127 -33.03 -28.28 -6.20
CA GLY A 127 -32.86 -29.70 -6.52
C GLY A 127 -32.03 -30.56 -5.56
N ASN A 128 -32.68 -31.15 -4.57
CA ASN A 128 -32.45 -32.53 -4.11
C ASN A 128 -31.11 -32.90 -3.42
N GLU A 129 -31.14 -32.86 -2.08
CA GLU A 129 -30.63 -33.90 -1.17
C GLU A 129 -29.35 -34.69 -1.58
N LYS A 130 -28.18 -34.04 -1.50
CA LYS A 130 -26.85 -34.71 -1.43
C LYS A 130 -25.75 -33.80 -0.83
N SER A 131 -26.10 -33.06 0.23
CA SER A 131 -25.37 -31.86 0.66
C SER A 131 -24.04 -32.11 1.40
N ASN A 132 -23.89 -33.21 2.14
CA ASN A 132 -22.86 -33.28 3.20
C ASN A 132 -21.45 -33.62 2.67
N ASP A 133 -21.31 -34.61 1.78
CA ASP A 133 -20.00 -35.05 1.27
C ASP A 133 -19.38 -34.01 0.31
N LYS A 134 -20.25 -33.29 -0.42
CA LYS A 134 -19.84 -32.23 -1.36
C LYS A 134 -19.36 -30.99 -0.60
N LEU A 135 -19.94 -30.70 0.58
CA LEU A 135 -19.52 -29.58 1.43
C LEU A 135 -18.12 -29.82 2.02
N LEU A 136 -17.83 -30.99 2.61
CA LEU A 136 -16.48 -31.28 3.13
C LEU A 136 -15.41 -31.23 2.03
N SER A 137 -15.73 -31.73 0.84
CA SER A 137 -14.85 -31.65 -0.34
C SER A 137 -14.64 -30.20 -0.80
N ALA A 138 -15.69 -29.38 -0.84
CA ALA A 138 -15.60 -27.97 -1.19
C ALA A 138 -14.79 -27.16 -0.17
N THR A 139 -15.00 -27.37 1.14
CA THR A 139 -14.22 -26.69 2.20
C THR A 139 -12.75 -27.13 2.18
N GLY A 140 -12.47 -28.41 1.94
CA GLY A 140 -11.09 -28.91 1.79
C GLY A 140 -10.39 -28.38 0.53
N ARG A 141 -11.12 -28.24 -0.59
CA ARG A 141 -10.56 -27.74 -1.85
C ARG A 141 -10.43 -26.22 -1.88
N ALA A 142 -11.33 -25.49 -1.23
CA ALA A 142 -11.14 -24.07 -0.92
C ALA A 142 -9.91 -23.90 -0.02
N GLY A 143 -9.84 -24.63 1.11
CA GLY A 143 -8.68 -24.64 1.98
C GLY A 143 -7.36 -24.92 1.24
N GLN A 144 -7.34 -25.82 0.26
CA GLN A 144 -6.15 -26.09 -0.55
C GLN A 144 -5.85 -25.04 -1.64
N ILE A 145 -6.85 -24.47 -2.32
CA ILE A 145 -6.62 -23.40 -3.32
C ILE A 145 -6.09 -22.14 -2.63
N TYR A 146 -6.61 -21.80 -1.45
CA TYR A 146 -6.12 -20.67 -0.65
C TYR A 146 -4.78 -20.98 0.07
N SER A 147 -4.43 -22.26 0.27
CA SER A 147 -3.15 -22.70 0.86
C SER A 147 -2.02 -22.94 -0.15
N ALA A 148 -2.29 -22.94 -1.46
CA ALA A 148 -1.29 -23.28 -2.49
C ALA A 148 -0.40 -22.11 -2.93
N HIS A 149 -0.62 -20.90 -2.39
CA HIS A 149 0.19 -19.72 -2.66
C HIS A 149 0.70 -19.10 -1.37
N GLU A 150 1.56 -19.82 -0.64
CA GLU A 150 2.39 -19.20 0.40
C GLU A 150 3.20 -18.05 -0.24
N ASP A 151 2.89 -16.81 0.14
CA ASP A 151 3.38 -15.58 -0.50
C ASP A 151 4.91 -15.42 -0.43
N GLU A 152 5.64 -15.99 -1.38
CA GLU A 152 6.85 -15.35 -1.91
C GLU A 152 6.44 -13.96 -2.42
N PRO A 153 6.95 -12.86 -1.86
CA PRO A 153 6.43 -11.52 -2.11
C PRO A 153 6.64 -11.13 -3.57
N ASP A 154 5.54 -11.22 -4.32
CA ASP A 154 5.48 -11.24 -5.77
C ASP A 154 6.40 -10.17 -6.42
N LYS A 155 7.45 -10.65 -7.11
CA LYS A 155 8.65 -9.84 -7.42
C LYS A 155 8.28 -8.53 -8.14
N LEU A 156 8.58 -7.38 -7.54
CA LEU A 156 8.25 -6.06 -8.12
C LEU A 156 8.84 -5.91 -9.54
N LEU A 157 7.96 -5.74 -10.52
CA LEU A 157 8.32 -5.39 -11.91
C LEU A 157 9.00 -4.01 -11.97
N TRP A 158 9.73 -3.74 -13.05
CA TRP A 158 10.56 -2.53 -13.18
C TRP A 158 9.74 -1.23 -13.05
N PHE A 159 8.54 -1.16 -13.61
CA PHE A 159 7.71 0.03 -13.58
C PHE A 159 7.15 0.33 -12.19
N HIS A 160 6.88 -0.68 -11.35
CA HIS A 160 6.55 -0.47 -9.94
C HIS A 160 7.69 0.23 -9.19
N LYS A 161 8.94 -0.16 -9.48
CA LYS A 161 10.14 0.46 -8.88
C LYS A 161 10.34 1.90 -9.38
N LEU A 162 10.14 2.14 -10.69
CA LEU A 162 10.18 3.48 -11.26
C LEU A 162 9.11 4.40 -10.66
N SER A 163 7.86 3.94 -10.62
CA SER A 163 6.73 4.63 -9.99
C SER A 163 7.04 4.97 -8.52
N TRP A 164 7.69 4.07 -7.78
CA TRP A 164 8.12 4.33 -6.39
C TRP A 164 9.15 5.47 -6.26
N VAL A 165 10.12 5.53 -7.17
CA VAL A 165 11.13 6.60 -7.17
C VAL A 165 10.50 7.92 -7.57
N LEU A 166 9.67 7.93 -8.62
CA LEU A 166 8.91 9.12 -9.04
C LEU A 166 8.00 9.64 -7.93
N TYR A 167 7.29 8.75 -7.21
CA TYR A 167 6.48 9.13 -6.05
C TYR A 167 7.30 9.78 -4.94
N SER A 168 8.51 9.26 -4.68
CA SER A 168 9.42 9.82 -3.67
C SER A 168 9.88 11.22 -4.08
N PHE A 169 10.26 11.43 -5.36
CA PHE A 169 10.63 12.75 -5.88
C PHE A 169 9.45 13.72 -5.82
N ALA A 170 8.28 13.30 -6.31
CA ALA A 170 7.08 14.14 -6.38
C ALA A 170 6.65 14.62 -4.99
N LEU A 171 6.55 13.72 -4.01
CA LEU A 171 6.23 14.07 -2.62
C LEU A 171 7.26 15.02 -2.02
N ASP A 172 8.53 14.61 -2.00
CA ASP A 172 9.55 15.32 -1.25
C ASP A 172 9.85 16.69 -1.85
N VAL A 173 9.99 16.78 -3.17
CA VAL A 173 10.30 18.04 -3.86
C VAL A 173 9.06 18.93 -3.94
N GLY A 174 7.87 18.39 -4.23
CA GLY A 174 6.64 19.17 -4.34
C GLY A 174 6.26 19.84 -3.01
N LEU A 175 6.25 19.10 -1.90
CA LEU A 175 6.01 19.66 -0.57
C LEU A 175 7.09 20.70 -0.19
N SER A 176 8.37 20.41 -0.50
CA SER A 176 9.48 21.32 -0.21
C SER A 176 9.40 22.61 -1.02
N VAL A 177 9.04 22.57 -2.31
CA VAL A 177 8.85 23.76 -3.15
C VAL A 177 7.72 24.63 -2.62
N THR A 178 6.60 24.05 -2.18
CA THR A 178 5.50 24.83 -1.59
C THR A 178 5.94 25.57 -0.34
N ILE A 179 6.66 24.89 0.58
CA ILE A 179 7.16 25.52 1.81
C ILE A 179 8.22 26.58 1.48
N ALA A 180 9.20 26.26 0.63
CA ALA A 180 10.27 27.16 0.23
C ALA A 180 9.74 28.39 -0.50
N PHE A 181 8.73 28.25 -1.36
CA PHE A 181 8.09 29.39 -2.03
C PHE A 181 7.48 30.36 -1.02
N TRP A 182 6.60 29.87 -0.14
CA TRP A 182 5.93 30.73 0.84
C TRP A 182 6.88 31.31 1.91
N ALA A 183 8.00 30.64 2.20
CA ALA A 183 8.98 31.06 3.20
C ALA A 183 10.10 31.96 2.65
N LEU A 184 10.50 31.82 1.38
CA LEU A 184 11.69 32.45 0.81
C LEU A 184 11.43 33.30 -0.44
N LEU A 185 10.38 33.03 -1.21
CA LEU A 185 10.21 33.55 -2.59
C LEU A 185 8.86 34.22 -2.87
N ARG A 186 7.99 34.41 -1.86
CA ARG A 186 6.61 34.91 -2.05
C ARG A 186 6.59 36.35 -2.59
N THR A 187 6.53 36.48 -3.92
CA THR A 187 6.43 37.77 -4.62
C THR A 187 5.03 38.05 -5.17
N GLU A 188 4.29 37.00 -5.56
CA GLU A 188 3.04 37.11 -6.33
C GLU A 188 1.86 36.41 -5.63
N PHE A 189 0.64 36.87 -5.94
CA PHE A 189 -0.62 36.46 -5.28
C PHE A 189 -1.71 36.07 -6.28
N ASP A 190 -1.35 35.84 -7.55
CA ASP A 190 -2.29 35.53 -8.62
C ASP A 190 -2.69 34.05 -8.67
N ALA A 191 -3.75 33.73 -9.41
CA ALA A 191 -4.29 32.37 -9.47
C ALA A 191 -3.28 31.35 -10.03
N PHE A 192 -2.36 31.79 -10.90
CA PHE A 192 -1.31 30.96 -11.48
C PHE A 192 -0.28 30.55 -10.43
N SER A 193 0.25 31.52 -9.66
CA SER A 193 1.18 31.28 -8.55
C SER A 193 0.55 30.39 -7.47
N TRP A 194 -0.71 30.65 -7.07
CA TRP A 194 -1.43 29.78 -6.15
C TRP A 194 -1.56 28.35 -6.68
N HIS A 195 -1.77 28.13 -7.98
CA HIS A 195 -1.83 26.78 -8.53
C HIS A 195 -0.45 26.09 -8.51
N CYS A 196 0.57 26.74 -9.06
CA CYS A 196 1.91 26.19 -9.20
C CYS A 196 2.59 25.88 -7.85
N HIS A 197 2.18 26.55 -6.77
CA HIS A 197 2.73 26.30 -5.45
C HIS A 197 1.78 25.54 -4.51
N LEU A 198 0.50 25.91 -4.38
CA LEU A 198 -0.40 25.25 -3.42
C LEU A 198 -1.08 24.00 -4.01
N VAL A 199 -1.66 24.09 -5.20
CA VAL A 199 -2.54 23.02 -5.74
C VAL A 199 -1.75 21.74 -6.01
N ASN A 200 -0.48 21.85 -6.44
CA ASN A 200 0.44 20.71 -6.56
C ASN A 200 0.62 19.96 -5.24
N SER A 201 0.84 20.68 -4.13
CA SER A 201 0.91 20.09 -2.79
C SER A 201 -0.42 19.49 -2.33
N VAL A 202 -1.56 20.10 -2.66
CA VAL A 202 -2.88 19.52 -2.37
C VAL A 202 -3.06 18.19 -3.12
N GLY A 203 -2.67 18.11 -4.39
CA GLY A 203 -2.68 16.87 -5.17
C GLY A 203 -1.81 15.76 -4.55
N LEU A 204 -0.61 16.12 -4.08
CA LEU A 204 0.28 15.21 -3.37
C LEU A 204 -0.27 14.72 -2.04
N ILE A 205 -0.91 15.59 -1.24
CA ILE A 205 -1.56 15.20 0.01
C ILE A 205 -2.78 14.31 -0.24
N LEU A 206 -3.58 14.57 -1.29
CA LEU A 206 -4.66 13.69 -1.71
C LEU A 206 -4.15 12.31 -2.13
N ASP A 207 -3.05 12.25 -2.89
CA ASP A 207 -2.44 10.96 -3.24
C ASP A 207 -1.85 10.25 -2.01
N LEU A 208 -1.25 10.98 -1.08
CA LEU A 208 -0.76 10.46 0.20
C LEU A 208 -1.90 9.93 1.10
N ILE A 209 -3.12 10.44 0.96
CA ILE A 209 -4.32 9.90 1.62
C ILE A 209 -4.78 8.62 0.93
N VAL A 210 -4.84 8.59 -0.40
CA VAL A 210 -5.46 7.51 -1.17
C VAL A 210 -4.52 6.32 -1.45
N SER A 211 -3.26 6.57 -1.75
CA SER A 211 -2.32 5.56 -2.27
C SER A 211 -1.74 4.65 -1.19
N ASP A 212 -1.71 3.34 -1.43
CA ASP A 212 -1.06 2.36 -0.54
C ASP A 212 0.44 2.15 -0.84
N VAL A 213 1.01 2.90 -1.80
CA VAL A 213 2.45 2.85 -2.13
C VAL A 213 3.25 3.22 -0.87
N PRO A 214 4.07 2.31 -0.31
CA PRO A 214 4.66 2.53 1.00
C PRO A 214 5.82 3.52 0.97
N ILE A 215 5.85 4.44 1.93
CA ILE A 215 6.94 5.39 2.13
C ILE A 215 7.93 4.79 3.14
N ARG A 216 9.21 4.73 2.80
CA ARG A 216 10.27 4.19 3.66
C ARG A 216 11.26 5.29 3.98
N LEU A 217 11.59 5.49 5.25
CA LEU A 217 12.48 6.57 5.69
C LEU A 217 13.80 6.68 4.91
N LEU A 218 14.41 5.58 4.45
CA LEU A 218 15.64 5.66 3.66
C LEU A 218 15.43 6.10 2.18
N HIS A 219 14.22 6.37 1.72
CA HIS A 219 13.96 6.74 0.32
C HIS A 219 14.21 8.22 0.02
N PHE A 220 14.31 9.12 1.01
CA PHE A 220 14.73 10.51 0.77
C PHE A 220 16.11 10.60 0.11
N THR A 221 16.97 9.57 0.25
CA THR A 221 18.29 9.55 -0.40
C THR A 221 18.19 9.49 -1.92
N TRP A 222 17.07 8.99 -2.47
CA TRP A 222 16.79 9.12 -3.90
C TRP A 222 16.52 10.59 -4.24
N THR A 223 15.70 11.28 -3.46
CA THR A 223 15.41 12.71 -3.66
C THR A 223 16.66 13.58 -3.58
N TRP A 224 17.69 13.18 -2.81
CA TRP A 224 18.99 13.84 -2.85
C TRP A 224 19.67 13.78 -4.22
N SER A 225 19.54 12.71 -5.01
CA SER A 225 20.14 12.69 -6.36
C SER A 225 19.42 13.66 -7.32
N PHE A 226 18.11 13.82 -7.16
CA PHE A 226 17.30 14.84 -7.86
C PHE A 226 17.73 16.26 -7.44
N GLY A 227 17.86 16.52 -6.13
CA GLY A 227 18.32 17.81 -5.63
C GLY A 227 19.75 18.16 -6.09
N LEU A 228 20.67 17.19 -6.06
CA LEU A 228 22.04 17.37 -6.53
C LEU A 228 22.13 17.63 -8.04
N SER A 229 21.28 16.99 -8.85
CA SER A 229 21.25 17.27 -10.30
C SER A 229 20.72 18.67 -10.61
N TYR A 230 19.73 19.16 -9.84
CA TYR A 230 19.27 20.55 -9.93
C TYR A 230 20.35 21.55 -9.48
N ILE A 231 21.02 21.31 -8.34
CA ILE A 231 22.13 22.16 -7.86
C ILE A 231 23.24 22.24 -8.91
N LEU A 232 23.65 21.11 -9.48
CA LEU A 232 24.64 21.05 -10.55
C LEU A 232 24.17 21.85 -11.78
N MET A 233 22.91 21.69 -12.20
CA MET A 233 22.34 22.43 -13.34
C MET A 233 22.38 23.95 -13.11
N THR A 234 21.96 24.44 -11.94
CA THR A 234 21.97 25.88 -11.64
C THR A 234 23.38 26.45 -11.53
N TRP A 235 24.34 25.69 -11.00
CA TRP A 235 25.75 26.07 -10.98
C TRP A 235 26.35 26.12 -12.39
N LEU A 236 26.04 25.15 -13.25
CA LEU A 236 26.44 25.16 -14.65
C LEU A 236 25.84 26.35 -15.42
N LEU A 237 24.58 26.71 -15.17
CA LEU A 237 23.96 27.91 -15.75
C LEU A 237 24.72 29.17 -15.35
N HIS A 238 24.99 29.37 -14.05
CA HIS A 238 25.78 30.52 -13.60
C HIS A 238 27.20 30.52 -14.21
N LYS A 239 27.82 29.35 -14.39
CA LYS A 239 29.20 29.24 -14.88
C LYS A 239 29.34 29.50 -16.39
N TYR A 240 28.32 29.16 -17.19
CA TYR A 240 28.41 29.12 -18.66
C TYR A 240 27.38 29.99 -19.39
N SER A 241 26.47 30.66 -18.69
CA SER A 241 25.52 31.62 -19.26
C SER A 241 25.68 33.02 -18.65
N SER A 242 24.94 33.99 -19.18
CA SER A 242 24.85 35.35 -18.63
C SER A 242 23.82 35.50 -17.50
N LEU A 243 23.20 34.40 -17.02
CA LEU A 243 22.25 34.44 -15.91
C LEU A 243 23.00 34.55 -14.57
N PRO A 244 22.88 35.67 -13.83
CA PRO A 244 23.59 35.83 -12.55
C PRO A 244 23.03 34.89 -11.46
N TYR A 245 21.70 34.75 -11.44
CA TYR A 245 20.93 34.00 -10.45
C TYR A 245 19.76 33.23 -11.07
N ILE A 246 19.19 32.29 -10.30
CA ILE A 246 17.90 31.67 -10.58
C ILE A 246 16.80 32.33 -9.73
N TYR A 247 17.11 32.57 -8.45
CA TYR A 247 16.27 33.34 -7.53
C TYR A 247 17.17 34.38 -6.86
N GLU A 248 16.95 35.67 -7.12
CA GLU A 248 17.80 36.75 -6.59
C GLU A 248 17.88 36.69 -5.06
N GLY A 249 19.08 36.79 -4.50
CA GLY A 249 19.33 36.73 -3.06
C GLY A 249 19.12 35.36 -2.38
N VAL A 250 18.59 34.34 -3.08
CA VAL A 250 18.22 33.03 -2.50
C VAL A 250 18.94 31.86 -3.18
N LEU A 251 19.00 31.86 -4.51
CA LEU A 251 19.72 30.90 -5.35
C LEU A 251 20.50 31.68 -6.41
N ASP A 252 21.53 32.35 -5.91
CA ASP A 252 22.43 33.24 -6.61
C ASP A 252 23.88 32.83 -6.28
N TRP A 253 24.60 32.36 -7.30
CA TRP A 253 25.95 31.81 -7.15
C TRP A 253 27.05 32.90 -7.18
N GLY A 254 26.69 34.16 -7.43
CA GLY A 254 27.61 35.30 -7.49
C GLY A 254 27.79 35.98 -6.12
N ASP A 255 27.12 37.12 -5.94
CA ASP A 255 27.33 37.99 -4.78
C ASP A 255 26.74 37.39 -3.50
N TYR A 256 25.60 36.70 -3.60
CA TYR A 256 24.90 36.08 -2.47
C TYR A 256 25.29 34.61 -2.24
N ARG A 257 26.40 34.13 -2.82
CA ARG A 257 26.87 32.72 -2.73
C ARG A 257 26.85 32.10 -1.33
N VAL A 258 27.10 32.89 -0.28
CA VAL A 258 27.06 32.40 1.12
C VAL A 258 25.62 32.09 1.54
N ILE A 259 24.65 32.97 1.23
CA ILE A 259 23.22 32.74 1.49
C ILE A 259 22.75 31.53 0.68
N THR A 260 23.13 31.44 -0.59
CA THR A 260 22.82 30.31 -1.47
C THR A 260 23.30 28.98 -0.89
N LEU A 261 24.52 28.91 -0.33
CA LEU A 261 25.00 27.69 0.34
C LEU A 261 24.17 27.34 1.59
N PHE A 262 23.77 28.33 2.40
CA PHE A 262 22.88 28.10 3.54
C PHE A 262 21.49 27.62 3.12
N VAL A 263 20.90 28.23 2.09
CA VAL A 263 19.59 27.84 1.54
C VAL A 263 19.65 26.42 0.97
N VAL A 264 20.64 26.12 0.13
CA VAL A 264 20.84 24.77 -0.44
C VAL A 264 21.03 23.73 0.67
N PHE A 265 21.87 24.01 1.67
CA PHE A 265 22.06 23.10 2.80
C PHE A 265 20.78 22.90 3.61
N GLY A 266 20.06 23.99 3.94
CA GLY A 266 18.79 23.93 4.66
C GLY A 266 17.72 23.16 3.91
N VAL A 267 17.59 23.36 2.60
CA VAL A 267 16.62 22.63 1.76
C VAL A 267 16.98 21.14 1.68
N CYS A 268 18.24 20.80 1.40
CA CYS A 268 18.67 19.40 1.22
C CYS A 268 18.72 18.59 2.51
N PHE A 269 19.13 19.18 3.64
CA PHE A 269 19.39 18.44 4.89
C PHE A 269 18.35 18.66 5.98
N ALA A 270 17.50 19.70 5.89
CA ALA A 270 16.38 19.90 6.82
C ALA A 270 15.01 19.80 6.14
N LEU A 271 14.75 20.57 5.07
CA LEU A 271 13.40 20.64 4.48
C LEU A 271 12.99 19.34 3.79
N VAL A 272 13.79 18.84 2.84
CA VAL A 272 13.50 17.60 2.09
C VAL A 272 13.37 16.38 3.03
N PRO A 273 14.30 16.12 3.97
CA PRO A 273 14.12 15.06 4.96
C PRO A 273 12.92 15.29 5.88
N GLY A 274 12.62 16.55 6.26
CA GLY A 274 11.44 16.90 7.04
C GLY A 274 10.13 16.56 6.35
N CYS A 275 9.99 16.91 5.06
CA CYS A 275 8.87 16.54 4.20
C CYS A 275 8.72 15.01 4.09
N HIS A 276 9.82 14.30 3.88
CA HIS A 276 9.81 12.83 3.78
C HIS A 276 9.41 12.14 5.09
N ILE A 277 9.94 12.63 6.21
CA ILE A 277 9.60 12.17 7.57
C ILE A 277 8.11 12.43 7.86
N PHE A 278 7.61 13.63 7.54
CA PHE A 278 6.19 13.94 7.64
C PHE A 278 5.33 12.97 6.82
N ALA A 279 5.65 12.75 5.54
CA ALA A 279 4.88 11.87 4.67
C ALA A 279 4.89 10.40 5.16
N HIS A 280 6.04 9.92 5.65
CA HIS A 280 6.17 8.60 6.28
C HIS A 280 5.28 8.46 7.53
N TRP A 281 5.34 9.42 8.47
CA TRP A 281 4.53 9.39 9.69
C TRP A 281 3.04 9.55 9.40
N PHE A 282 2.68 10.40 8.44
CA PHE A 282 1.30 10.57 7.99
C PHE A 282 0.74 9.24 7.47
N GLN A 283 1.45 8.55 6.57
CA GLN A 283 1.02 7.25 6.06
C GLN A 283 0.93 6.19 7.17
N ARG A 284 1.88 6.19 8.13
CA ARG A 284 1.82 5.30 9.30
C ARG A 284 0.56 5.55 10.14
N GLY A 285 0.25 6.81 10.40
CA GLY A 285 -0.95 7.24 11.14
C GLY A 285 -2.24 6.84 10.41
N ARG A 286 -2.33 7.14 9.11
CA ARG A 286 -3.43 6.71 8.24
C ARG A 286 -3.67 5.20 8.32
N ASN A 287 -2.63 4.40 8.11
CA ASN A 287 -2.74 2.95 8.11
C ASN A 287 -3.15 2.41 9.48
N ALA A 288 -2.63 2.96 10.58
CA ALA A 288 -3.05 2.58 11.92
C ALA A 288 -4.54 2.92 12.21
N ILE A 289 -5.06 4.02 11.67
CA ILE A 289 -6.49 4.36 11.77
C ILE A 289 -7.34 3.36 10.97
N LEU A 290 -6.93 3.02 9.75
CA LEU A 290 -7.64 2.06 8.90
C LEU A 290 -7.67 0.66 9.51
N THR A 291 -6.54 0.13 9.99
CA THR A 291 -6.48 -1.15 10.70
C THR A 291 -7.39 -1.18 11.94
N ARG A 292 -7.39 -0.11 12.76
CA ARG A 292 -8.28 -0.01 13.94
C ARG A 292 -9.76 0.04 13.56
N ARG A 293 -10.13 0.69 12.45
CA ARG A 293 -11.51 0.70 11.95
C ARG A 293 -11.92 -0.68 11.46
N TYR A 294 -11.05 -1.36 10.70
CA TYR A 294 -11.28 -2.72 10.22
C TYR A 294 -11.52 -3.70 11.37
N GLN A 295 -10.60 -3.78 12.35
CA GLN A 295 -10.73 -4.65 13.52
C GLN A 295 -12.04 -4.45 14.29
N LYS A 296 -12.52 -3.20 14.41
CA LYS A 296 -13.82 -2.92 15.03
C LYS A 296 -14.99 -3.45 14.23
N LEU A 297 -14.95 -3.37 12.89
CA LEU A 297 -16.02 -3.89 12.03
C LEU A 297 -16.05 -5.42 12.08
N THR A 298 -14.89 -6.09 11.99
CA THR A 298 -14.78 -7.55 12.12
C THR A 298 -15.32 -8.01 13.48
N ASN A 299 -14.86 -7.42 14.59
CA ASN A 299 -15.28 -7.81 15.94
C ASN A 299 -16.72 -7.40 16.30
N SER A 300 -17.40 -6.60 15.47
CA SER A 300 -18.82 -6.23 15.66
C SER A 300 -19.75 -7.04 14.76
N SER A 301 -19.22 -7.86 13.84
CA SER A 301 -20.03 -8.79 13.07
C SER A 301 -20.43 -9.95 13.99
N PRO A 302 -21.72 -10.27 14.16
CA PRO A 302 -22.12 -11.41 14.97
C PRO A 302 -21.58 -12.70 14.34
N ASP A 303 -20.94 -13.54 15.16
CA ASP A 303 -20.49 -14.86 14.75
C ASP A 303 -21.70 -15.70 14.34
N ILE A 304 -21.72 -16.15 13.09
CA ILE A 304 -22.68 -17.16 12.60
C ILE A 304 -22.17 -18.54 13.05
N SER A 305 -22.07 -18.72 14.36
CA SER A 305 -21.77 -19.99 15.03
C SER A 305 -22.72 -20.27 16.21
N ASP A 306 -23.37 -19.24 16.78
CA ASP A 306 -24.48 -19.37 17.75
C ASP A 306 -25.82 -19.75 17.08
N SER A 307 -25.80 -20.72 16.15
CA SER A 307 -27.01 -21.39 15.65
C SER A 307 -27.32 -22.73 16.34
N ASP A 308 -26.66 -23.03 17.46
CA ASP A 308 -27.02 -24.14 18.36
C ASP A 308 -28.20 -23.74 19.27
N GLY A 309 -29.35 -23.49 18.62
CA GLY A 309 -30.55 -22.96 19.25
C GLY A 309 -31.87 -23.67 18.87
N PHE A 310 -31.84 -24.66 17.98
CA PHE A 310 -33.02 -25.49 17.69
C PHE A 310 -33.19 -26.59 18.74
N GLY A 311 -33.52 -26.18 19.96
CA GLY A 311 -33.92 -27.07 21.04
C GLY A 311 -35.14 -27.90 20.64
N ASN A 312 -35.02 -29.22 20.75
CA ASN A 312 -36.07 -30.19 20.41
C ASN A 312 -37.43 -29.77 20.99
N THR A 313 -38.36 -29.37 20.13
CA THR A 313 -39.76 -29.26 20.50
C THR A 313 -40.37 -30.67 20.39
N PRO A 314 -40.78 -31.32 21.49
CA PRO A 314 -41.40 -32.64 21.38
C PRO A 314 -42.74 -32.48 20.67
N LEU A 315 -43.02 -33.33 19.68
CA LEU A 315 -44.37 -33.38 19.12
C LEU A 315 -45.38 -33.64 20.25
N LYS A 316 -46.43 -32.81 20.31
CA LYS A 316 -47.61 -33.12 21.11
C LYS A 316 -48.21 -34.42 20.60
N ASN A 317 -48.19 -35.45 21.43
CA ASN A 317 -48.95 -36.67 21.17
C ASN A 317 -50.44 -36.33 21.04
N LEU A 318 -51.10 -36.94 20.06
CA LEU A 318 -52.55 -37.03 20.06
C LEU A 318 -53.02 -37.89 21.25
N ASP A 319 -54.18 -37.55 21.79
CA ASP A 319 -54.82 -38.29 22.87
C ASP A 319 -55.21 -39.71 22.44
N LEU A 320 -54.80 -40.70 23.22
CA LEU A 320 -55.42 -42.03 23.30
C LEU A 320 -55.18 -42.58 24.73
N GLU A 321 -56.26 -42.94 25.41
CA GLU A 321 -56.26 -43.25 26.85
C GLU A 321 -55.89 -44.71 27.20
N ALA A 322 -55.58 -44.88 28.50
CA ALA A 322 -55.63 -46.10 29.32
C ALA A 322 -54.43 -47.10 29.26
N PRO A 323 -54.18 -47.87 30.33
CA PRO A 323 -54.24 -47.49 31.76
C PRO A 323 -52.97 -47.90 32.56
N LYS A 324 -52.95 -47.56 33.86
CA LYS A 324 -51.78 -47.60 34.78
C LYS A 324 -51.33 -49.00 35.25
N THR A 325 -50.03 -49.26 35.19
CA THR A 325 -49.22 -50.20 36.03
C THR A 325 -47.71 -49.93 35.80
N VAL A 326 -46.72 -50.33 36.63
CA VAL A 326 -46.61 -50.39 38.12
C VAL A 326 -45.11 -50.33 38.51
N ALA A 327 -44.79 -49.76 39.69
CA ALA A 327 -43.55 -49.83 40.50
C ALA A 327 -42.12 -49.94 39.90
N GLN A 328 -41.24 -49.05 40.38
CA GLN A 328 -39.76 -49.18 40.46
C GLN A 328 -39.35 -50.36 41.40
N PRO A 329 -38.09 -50.90 41.42
CA PRO A 329 -36.90 -50.10 41.83
C PRO A 329 -35.47 -50.53 41.39
N SER A 330 -34.53 -49.60 41.61
CA SER A 330 -33.14 -49.79 42.13
C SER A 330 -32.25 -50.96 41.67
N CYS A 331 -31.07 -50.64 41.09
CA CYS A 331 -29.77 -50.88 41.78
C CYS A 331 -28.51 -50.36 41.05
N ARG A 332 -27.71 -49.62 41.83
CA ARG A 332 -26.24 -49.50 41.91
C ARG A 332 -25.32 -50.18 40.88
N SER A 333 -24.31 -49.41 40.47
CA SER A 333 -23.03 -49.84 39.89
C SER A 333 -22.07 -50.47 40.92
N PRO A 334 -21.00 -51.13 40.44
CA PRO A 334 -19.68 -50.87 41.01
C PRO A 334 -18.56 -50.68 39.97
N GLN A 335 -17.58 -49.84 40.32
CA GLN A 335 -16.34 -49.65 39.56
C GLN A 335 -15.47 -50.92 39.55
N LYS A 336 -14.62 -51.07 38.53
CA LYS A 336 -13.35 -51.81 38.66
C LYS A 336 -12.19 -51.02 38.04
N LYS A 337 -11.04 -51.16 38.69
CA LYS A 337 -9.86 -50.27 38.61
C LYS A 337 -8.66 -51.11 38.18
N GLN A 338 -7.87 -50.68 37.20
CA GLN A 338 -6.59 -51.30 36.90
C GLN A 338 -5.51 -50.28 36.50
N ARG A 339 -4.38 -50.34 37.22
CA ARG A 339 -3.05 -49.88 36.77
C ARG A 339 -2.70 -50.67 35.49
N GLY A 340 -1.95 -50.18 34.51
CA GLY A 340 -1.00 -49.06 34.52
C GLY A 340 0.43 -49.60 34.35
N ARG A 341 1.08 -49.36 33.21
CA ARG A 341 2.51 -49.63 33.01
C ARG A 341 3.11 -48.81 31.87
N THR A 342 4.11 -48.02 32.19
CA THR A 342 5.01 -47.30 31.27
C THR A 342 6.08 -48.26 30.73
N VAL A 343 6.52 -48.08 29.48
CA VAL A 343 7.78 -48.64 28.96
C VAL A 343 8.49 -47.57 28.13
N SER A 344 9.80 -47.45 28.37
CA SER A 344 10.75 -46.57 27.66
C SER A 344 11.69 -47.44 26.83
N GLY A 345 12.27 -46.91 25.74
CA GLY A 345 13.25 -47.63 24.92
C GLY A 345 13.93 -46.76 23.86
N ASN A 346 15.07 -46.16 24.21
CA ASN A 346 16.08 -45.69 23.24
C ASN A 346 17.04 -46.84 22.91
N TYR A 347 17.65 -46.85 21.72
CA TYR A 347 19.09 -47.16 21.53
C TYR A 347 19.57 -46.89 20.08
N ALA A 348 20.59 -46.02 19.98
CA ALA A 348 21.86 -46.19 19.25
C ALA A 348 21.87 -46.49 17.72
N LYS A 349 22.45 -45.63 16.87
CA LYS A 349 23.89 -45.23 16.71
C LYS A 349 24.71 -46.28 15.93
N LEU A 350 25.14 -45.91 14.72
CA LEU A 350 26.24 -46.52 13.96
C LEU A 350 26.94 -45.42 13.13
N GLU A 351 28.26 -45.31 13.29
CA GLU A 351 29.17 -44.46 12.50
C GLU A 351 30.12 -45.37 11.70
N ASN A 352 30.58 -44.94 10.51
CA ASN A 352 31.97 -45.00 10.00
C ASN A 352 32.06 -44.93 8.45
N LEU A 353 32.49 -43.76 7.93
CA LEU A 353 33.69 -43.44 7.09
C LEU A 353 34.44 -44.57 6.28
N PRO A 354 35.43 -44.25 5.40
CA PRO A 354 35.50 -43.27 4.27
C PRO A 354 36.32 -43.78 3.02
N TYR A 355 36.23 -43.13 1.84
CA TYR A 355 37.23 -43.15 0.71
C TYR A 355 36.72 -42.29 -0.48
N SER A 356 37.47 -41.62 -1.38
CA SER A 356 38.78 -40.92 -1.38
C SER A 356 38.76 -39.83 -2.48
N ASP A 357 39.81 -39.02 -2.56
CA ASP A 357 40.10 -38.11 -3.69
C ASP A 357 40.43 -38.85 -5.01
N ASP A 358 40.24 -38.18 -6.16
CA ASP A 358 41.36 -37.72 -7.02
C ASP A 358 40.92 -36.89 -8.25
N MET A 359 41.78 -35.92 -8.61
CA MET A 359 41.82 -35.00 -9.80
C MET A 359 40.78 -33.87 -9.94
#